data_AF-A0A2W6DWZ4-F1
#
_entry.id   AF-A0A2W6DWZ4-F1
#
_cell.length_a   1.000
_cell.length_b   1.000
_cell.length_c   1.000
_cell.angle_alpha   90.00
_cell.angle_beta   90.00
_cell.angle_gamma   90.00
#
_symmetry.space_group_name_H-M   'P 1'
#
loop_
_entity.id
_entity.type
_entity.pdbx_description
1 polymer ?
#
loop_
_entity_poly.entity_id
_entity_poly.type
_entity_poly.pdbx_seq_one_letter_code
_entity_poly.pdbx_strand_id
1 'polypeptide(L)' 'MHSDDGLDDALAAGLRAVRWLRAADGVHSTALAVDAQRWEFVQFTLWTQDPGEIDGTRYEVLHTSVPGLADLAAAPPPVE' A
#
# COMPACT_ATOMS: atom_id res chain seq x y z
N MET A 1 -2.04 -17.87 -23.22
CA MET A 1 -1.07 -16.83 -22.82
C MET A 1 -1.91 -15.66 -22.37
N HIS A 2 -2.04 -15.42 -21.05
CA HIS A 2 -2.59 -14.16 -20.58
C HIS A 2 -1.63 -13.08 -21.09
N SER A 3 -2.11 -12.12 -21.86
CA SER A 3 -1.27 -11.00 -22.30
C SER A 3 -0.80 -10.23 -21.07
N ASP A 4 0.48 -9.84 -21.04
CA ASP A 4 1.05 -9.02 -19.96
C ASP A 4 0.25 -7.71 -19.73
N ASP A 5 -0.47 -7.23 -20.76
CA ASP A 5 -1.39 -6.08 -20.68
C ASP A 5 -2.38 -6.17 -19.50
N GLY A 6 -2.89 -7.36 -19.19
CA GLY A 6 -3.84 -7.53 -18.09
C GLY A 6 -3.21 -7.35 -16.70
N LEU A 7 -1.94 -7.72 -16.56
CA LEU A 7 -1.17 -7.52 -15.32
C LEU A 7 -0.79 -6.05 -15.16
N ASP A 8 -0.35 -5.40 -16.23
CA ASP A 8 0.02 -4.00 -16.24
C ASP A 8 -1.19 -3.10 -15.93
N ASP A 9 -2.36 -3.41 -16.49
CA ASP A 9 -3.60 -2.70 -16.18
C ASP A 9 -4.00 -2.87 -14.70
N ALA A 10 -3.89 -4.07 -14.16
CA ALA A 10 -4.17 -4.36 -12.76
C ALA A 10 -3.20 -3.63 -11.82
N LEU A 11 -1.90 -3.62 -12.14
CA LEU A 11 -0.88 -2.88 -11.43
C LEU A 11 -1.16 -1.37 -11.47
N ALA A 12 -1.46 -0.82 -12.66
CA ALA A 12 -1.78 0.58 -12.82
C ALA A 12 -3.04 0.98 -12.04
N ALA A 13 -4.07 0.13 -12.03
CA ALA A 13 -5.27 0.32 -11.23
C ALA A 13 -4.97 0.32 -9.72
N GLY A 14 -4.19 -0.65 -9.24
CA GLY A 14 -3.76 -0.72 -7.84
C GLY A 14 -2.95 0.50 -7.40
N LEU A 15 -2.01 0.96 -8.23
CA LEU A 15 -1.22 2.16 -7.96
C LEU A 15 -2.09 3.43 -7.94
N ARG A 16 -3.12 3.53 -8.80
CA ARG A 16 -4.09 4.63 -8.73
C ARG A 16 -4.90 4.59 -7.42
N ALA A 17 -5.35 3.40 -7.00
CA ALA A 17 -6.08 3.24 -5.75
C ALA A 17 -5.23 3.63 -4.53
N VAL A 18 -3.94 3.25 -4.50
CA VAL A 18 -2.98 3.67 -3.46
C VAL A 18 -2.82 5.20 -3.45
N ARG A 19 -2.67 5.83 -4.62
CA ARG A 19 -2.54 7.30 -4.70
C ARG A 19 -3.79 8.02 -4.20
N TRP A 20 -4.97 7.49 -4.52
CA TRP A 20 -6.24 8.04 -4.06
C TRP A 20 -6.41 7.91 -2.55
N LEU A 21 -6.20 6.71 -1.99
CA LEU A 21 -6.31 6.47 -0.54
C LEU A 21 -5.28 7.26 0.26
N ARG A 22 -4.05 7.42 -0.25
CA ARG A 22 -3.03 8.24 0.42
C ARG A 22 -3.46 9.70 0.62
N ALA A 23 -4.38 10.20 -0.20
CA ALA A 23 -4.91 11.55 -0.08
C ALA A 23 -6.12 11.65 0.87
N ALA A 24 -6.63 10.53 1.38
CA ALA A 24 -7.74 10.52 2.32
C ALA A 24 -7.30 10.99 3.72
N ASP A 25 -8.21 11.67 4.41
CA ASP A 25 -7.95 12.18 5.77
C ASP A 25 -7.76 11.01 6.76
N GLY A 26 -6.83 11.18 7.70
CA GLY A 26 -6.50 10.16 8.69
C GLY A 26 -5.72 8.94 8.15
N VAL A 27 -5.34 8.90 6.87
CA VAL A 27 -4.43 7.86 6.36
C VAL A 27 -2.99 8.21 6.72
N HIS A 28 -2.30 7.30 7.42
CA HIS A 28 -0.87 7.42 7.66
C HIS A 28 -0.06 6.97 6.43
N SER A 29 -0.37 5.78 5.92
CA SER A 29 0.34 5.19 4.78
C SER A 29 -0.51 4.12 4.11
N THR A 30 -0.36 3.96 2.81
CA THR A 30 -0.97 2.86 2.05
C THR A 30 0.05 2.21 1.13
N ALA A 31 -0.06 0.91 0.95
CA ALA A 31 0.83 0.09 0.14
C ALA A 31 0.03 -0.85 -0.75
N LEU A 32 0.53 -1.05 -1.98
CA LEU A 32 0.14 -2.16 -2.84
C LEU A 32 1.13 -3.30 -2.60
N ALA A 33 0.63 -4.51 -2.39
CA ALA A 33 1.43 -5.71 -2.19
C ALA A 33 0.89 -6.85 -3.04
N VAL A 34 1.69 -7.92 -3.15
CA VAL A 34 1.28 -9.19 -3.79
C VAL A 34 1.08 -10.22 -2.69
N ASP A 35 -0.12 -10.80 -2.60
CA ASP A 35 -0.34 -12.00 -1.80
C ASP A 35 0.20 -13.21 -2.57
N ALA A 36 1.36 -13.72 -2.17
CA ALA A 36 2.01 -14.85 -2.85
C ALA A 36 1.26 -16.19 -2.68
N GLN A 37 0.33 -16.30 -1.71
CA GLN A 37 -0.48 -17.51 -1.56
C GLN A 37 -1.60 -17.56 -2.60
N ARG A 38 -2.19 -16.40 -2.90
CA ARG A 38 -3.33 -16.26 -3.82
C ARG A 38 -2.94 -15.76 -5.21
N TRP A 39 -1.73 -15.21 -5.35
CA TRP A 39 -1.26 -14.48 -6.55
C TRP A 39 -2.17 -13.33 -6.94
N GLU A 40 -2.57 -12.53 -5.95
CA GLU A 40 -3.45 -11.38 -6.12
C GLU A 40 -2.76 -10.10 -5.64
N PHE A 41 -3.14 -8.96 -6.24
CA PHE A 41 -2.79 -7.67 -5.68
C PHE A 41 -3.69 -7.36 -4.48
N VAL A 42 -3.06 -6.99 -3.37
CA VAL A 42 -3.75 -6.60 -2.13
C VAL A 42 -3.31 -5.21 -1.71
N GLN A 43 -4.20 -4.49 -1.04
CA GLN A 43 -3.93 -3.15 -0.54
C GLN A 43 -3.97 -3.16 0.99
N PHE A 44 -2.95 -2.55 1.59
CA PHE A 44 -2.90 -2.32 3.03
C PHE A 44 -2.89 -0.83 3.29
N THR A 45 -3.81 -0.35 4.13
CA THR A 45 -3.88 1.05 4.54
C THR A 45 -3.77 1.11 6.06
N LEU A 46 -2.73 1.80 6.54
CA LEU A 46 -2.55 2.16 7.93
C LEU A 46 -3.16 3.54 8.15
N TRP A 47 -4.06 3.62 9.12
CA TRP A 47 -4.75 4.84 9.52
C TRP A 47 -4.14 5.38 10.82
N THR A 48 -4.12 6.70 10.99
CA THR A 48 -3.65 7.36 12.22
C THR A 48 -4.64 7.20 13.38
N GLN A 49 -5.92 6.96 13.05
CA GLN A 49 -7.01 6.73 13.98
C GLN A 49 -7.95 5.68 13.40
N ASP A 50 -8.89 5.21 14.20
CA ASP A 50 -9.95 4.29 13.77
C ASP A 50 -10.74 4.91 12.59
N PRO A 51 -10.72 4.31 11.39
CA PRO A 51 -11.45 4.83 10.23
C PRO A 51 -12.95 4.49 10.24
N GLY A 52 -13.44 3.77 11.27
CA GLY A 52 -14.79 3.25 11.34
C GLY A 52 -14.95 1.94 10.56
N GLU A 53 -16.12 1.76 9.97
CA GLU A 53 -16.44 0.61 9.12
C GLU A 53 -15.84 0.82 7.72
N ILE A 54 -14.92 -0.06 7.35
CA ILE A 54 -14.27 -0.08 6.05
C ILE A 54 -14.34 -1.48 5.46
N ASP A 55 -14.40 -1.56 4.14
CA ASP A 55 -14.31 -2.83 3.43
C ASP A 55 -12.96 -3.49 3.68
N GLY A 56 -12.98 -4.82 3.83
CA GLY A 56 -11.79 -5.65 4.00
C GLY A 56 -11.56 -6.10 5.44
N THR A 57 -10.35 -6.59 5.70
CA THR A 57 -9.99 -7.10 7.03
C THR A 57 -9.29 -6.01 7.84
N ARG A 58 -9.83 -5.72 9.01
CA ARG A 58 -9.24 -4.78 9.96
C ARG A 58 -8.23 -5.48 10.86
N TYR A 59 -7.04 -4.91 10.93
CA TYR A 59 -5.98 -5.31 11.85
C TYR A 59 -5.65 -4.15 12.78
N GLU A 60 -5.41 -4.44 14.05
CA GLU A 60 -4.95 -3.44 15.02
C GLU A 60 -3.42 -3.49 15.14
N VAL A 61 -2.77 -2.35 14.93
CA VAL A 61 -1.33 -2.20 15.15
C VAL A 61 -1.09 -1.75 16.58
N LEU A 62 -0.67 -2.68 17.43
CA LEU A 62 -0.50 -2.44 18.87
C LEU A 62 0.81 -1.70 19.21
N HIS A 63 1.82 -1.80 18.35
CA HIS A 63 3.12 -1.17 18.56
C HIS A 63 3.77 -0.77 17.23
N THR A 64 4.10 0.52 17.11
CA THR A 64 4.93 1.05 16.02
C THR A 64 6.29 1.43 16.57
N SER A 65 7.35 0.93 15.95
CA SER A 65 8.72 1.36 16.22
C SER A 65 9.30 2.02 14.98
N VAL A 66 10.28 2.92 15.18
CA VAL A 66 10.95 3.66 14.09
C VAL A 66 12.47 3.45 14.04
N PRO A 67 12.98 2.21 14.22
CA PRO A 67 14.42 1.97 14.22
C PRO A 67 15.01 2.29 12.85
N GLY A 68 16.08 3.09 12.81
CA GLY A 68 16.78 3.46 11.57
C GLY A 68 15.94 4.26 10.57
N LEU A 69 14.75 4.75 10.96
CA LEU A 69 13.88 5.52 10.05
C LEU A 69 14.55 6.82 9.59
N ALA A 70 15.32 7.45 10.48
CA ALA A 70 16.10 8.65 10.13
C ALA A 70 17.25 8.34 9.15
N ASP A 71 17.70 7.09 9.09
CA ASP A 71 18.80 6.65 8.22
C ASP A 71 18.30 6.22 6.83
N LEU A 72 16.98 6.03 6.66
CA LEU A 72 16.32 5.88 5.37
C LEU A 72 16.28 7.25 4.68
N ALA A 73 17.41 7.67 4.11
CA ALA A 73 17.47 8.89 3.32
C ALA A 73 16.34 8.94 2.27
N ALA A 74 15.83 10.14 2.00
CA ALA A 74 14.78 10.36 1.00
C ALA A 74 15.17 9.75 -0.36
N ALA A 75 14.20 9.08 -0.97
CA ALA A 75 14.17 8.38 -2.26
C ALA A 75 15.54 8.03 -2.90
N PRO A 76 15.82 6.74 -3.21
CA PRO A 76 17.00 6.40 -3.99
C PRO A 76 17.00 7.22 -5.30
N PRO A 77 18.18 7.69 -5.77
CA PRO A 77 18.25 8.42 -7.03
C PRO A 77 17.60 7.56 -8.14
N PRO A 78 16.95 8.19 -9.14
CA PRO A 78 16.33 7.45 -10.22
C PRO A 78 17.35 6.50 -10.85
N VAL A 79 16.99 5.24 -10.97
CA VAL A 79 17.74 4.25 -11.75
C VAL A 79 17.61 4.63 -13.23
N GLU A 80 18.74 4.94 -13.87
CA GLU A 80 18.83 5.12 -15.33
C GLU A 80 18.56 3.80 -16.08
#